data_AF-A0A0F8YXT7-F1
#
_entry.id   AF-A0A0F8YXT7-F1
#
_cell.length_a   1.000
_cell.length_b   1.000
_cell.length_c   1.000
_cell.angle_alpha   90.00
_cell.angle_beta   90.00
_cell.angle_gamma   90.00
#
_symmetry.space_group_name_H-M   'P 1'
#
loop_
_entity.id
_entity.type
_entity.pdbx_description
1 polymer ?
#
loop_
_entity_poly.entity_id
_entity_poly.type
_entity_poly.pdbx_seq_one_letter_code
_entity_poly.pdbx_strand_id
1 'polypeptide(L)'
;DTPLLRMLFVDTIQVDGDSEFKAPFKRLEELIGEQGKDFVASLYKIWGGESKGISTTLLQRMNAKHAVVFRQGGKMTIMTEHEDEIRYSSRYDFGMLYPKRIQVAITSAGKPVQKIQSEAWIEHDDRRFYYGIQLAPPGRKLKKDYYNLWQGFSVEPKKGDWSLYRQHLGLLVKGVPDHLDYVISWLADCVQNPGTQAGVALSFKGRMGVGKSTAAKWFGALFGAHFMHLDSEHRLLGSFNAHLHHAIVILADEAVWAAGKQGLGALKRMITEDTLSIEPKGLDVIEVDNMIHMIVCSNEDWFVPRHFDERRFAIFEVSDKHQEDHEFFGAVKKQLFQEGGLAALLYDLLEWKLTRNLRRFPDTEESERQKTHTMSAKHEWWYEQLISGAPWLDAQELP
;
A
#
# COMPACT_ATOMS: atom_id res chain seq x y z
N ASP A 1 -21.29 -33.51 -50.63
CA ASP A 1 -20.40 -34.50 -51.25
C ASP A 1 -19.78 -34.01 -52.56
N THR A 2 -18.95 -32.97 -52.50
CA THR A 2 -18.20 -32.52 -53.68
C THR A 2 -16.73 -32.90 -53.47
N PRO A 3 -16.10 -33.68 -54.36
CA PRO A 3 -14.69 -34.09 -54.25
C PRO A 3 -13.71 -32.91 -54.04
N LEU A 4 -14.07 -31.72 -54.53
CA LEU A 4 -13.35 -30.46 -54.37
C LEU A 4 -13.23 -30.00 -52.90
N LEU A 5 -14.27 -30.20 -52.09
CA LEU A 5 -14.23 -29.90 -50.65
C LEU A 5 -13.36 -30.92 -49.91
N ARG A 6 -13.27 -32.18 -50.34
CA ARG A 6 -12.34 -33.13 -49.74
C ARG A 6 -10.88 -32.80 -50.07
N MET A 7 -10.58 -32.38 -51.30
CA MET A 7 -9.23 -31.96 -51.69
C MET A 7 -8.69 -30.76 -50.89
N LEU A 8 -9.58 -29.89 -50.42
CA LEU A 8 -9.27 -28.71 -49.63
C LEU A 8 -8.89 -28.99 -48.17
N PHE A 9 -9.34 -30.12 -47.62
CA PHE A 9 -9.29 -30.43 -46.18
C PHE A 9 -8.46 -31.68 -45.85
N VAL A 10 -7.95 -32.42 -46.84
CA VAL A 10 -7.25 -33.71 -46.61
C VAL A 10 -5.74 -33.56 -46.33
N ASP A 11 -5.12 -32.41 -46.66
CA ASP A 11 -3.68 -32.18 -46.40
C ASP A 11 -3.38 -31.45 -45.05
N THR A 12 -4.37 -31.22 -44.19
CA THR A 12 -4.22 -30.36 -42.97
C THR A 12 -4.58 -31.04 -41.64
N ILE A 13 -4.49 -32.36 -41.55
CA ILE A 13 -4.58 -33.11 -40.29
C ILE A 13 -3.25 -33.85 -40.16
N GLN A 14 -2.32 -33.55 -39.24
CA GLN A 14 -2.45 -33.55 -37.78
C GLN A 14 -1.11 -33.07 -37.18
N VAL A 15 -1.07 -32.16 -36.18
CA VAL A 15 -0.21 -32.24 -34.96
C VAL A 15 -0.78 -31.30 -33.87
N ASP A 16 -1.28 -31.92 -32.80
CA ASP A 16 -1.46 -31.48 -31.41
C ASP A 16 -1.93 -30.05 -31.03
N GLY A 17 -3.14 -30.01 -30.44
CA GLY A 17 -3.41 -29.28 -29.20
C GLY A 17 -3.85 -27.82 -29.29
N ASP A 18 -3.26 -27.01 -30.17
CA ASP A 18 -3.60 -25.59 -30.35
C ASP A 18 -3.43 -25.24 -31.84
N SER A 19 -4.49 -25.37 -32.63
CA SER A 19 -4.42 -25.11 -34.07
C SER A 19 -5.37 -24.00 -34.50
N GLU A 20 -4.82 -22.79 -34.68
CA GLU A 20 -5.37 -21.75 -35.56
C GLU A 20 -5.58 -22.31 -36.97
N PHE A 21 -6.81 -22.21 -37.48
CA PHE A 21 -7.21 -22.69 -38.80
C PHE A 21 -6.62 -21.78 -39.90
N LYS A 22 -5.40 -22.05 -40.36
CA LYS A 22 -4.83 -21.39 -41.55
C LYS A 22 -5.22 -22.10 -42.82
N ALA A 23 -6.35 -21.71 -43.41
CA ALA A 23 -6.73 -22.17 -44.74
C ALA A 23 -5.76 -21.58 -45.81
N PRO A 24 -5.19 -22.38 -46.74
CA PRO A 24 -4.21 -21.91 -47.72
C PRO A 24 -4.93 -21.27 -48.93
N PHE A 25 -5.57 -20.12 -48.72
CA PHE A 25 -6.39 -19.44 -49.73
C PHE A 25 -5.64 -19.13 -51.04
N LYS A 26 -4.33 -18.86 -50.97
CA LYS A 26 -3.49 -18.59 -52.15
C LYS A 26 -3.36 -19.79 -53.09
N ARG A 27 -3.16 -21.00 -52.52
CA ARG A 27 -3.13 -22.25 -53.30
C ARG A 27 -4.50 -22.54 -53.92
N LEU A 28 -5.57 -22.10 -53.25
CA LEU A 28 -6.92 -22.21 -53.76
C LEU A 28 -7.16 -21.29 -54.95
N GLU A 29 -6.80 -20.00 -54.87
CA GLU A 29 -6.91 -19.07 -56.01
C GLU A 29 -6.16 -19.56 -57.26
N GLU A 30 -4.96 -20.14 -57.07
CA GLU A 30 -4.17 -20.73 -58.14
C GLU A 30 -4.87 -21.94 -58.81
N LEU A 31 -5.64 -22.71 -58.05
CA LEU A 31 -6.34 -23.92 -58.51
C LEU A 31 -7.66 -23.65 -59.24
N ILE A 32 -8.43 -22.65 -58.78
CA ILE A 32 -9.77 -22.36 -59.34
C ILE A 32 -9.77 -21.25 -60.39
N GLY A 33 -8.65 -20.56 -60.59
CA GLY A 33 -8.48 -19.53 -61.62
C GLY A 33 -9.43 -18.34 -61.44
N GLU A 34 -9.53 -17.48 -62.48
CA GLU A 34 -10.29 -16.22 -62.40
C GLU A 34 -11.77 -16.41 -62.05
N GLN A 35 -12.38 -17.53 -62.44
CA GLN A 35 -13.81 -17.79 -62.20
C GLN A 35 -14.13 -18.14 -60.74
N GLY A 36 -13.13 -18.52 -59.94
CA GLY A 36 -13.29 -18.82 -58.52
C GLY A 36 -12.98 -17.67 -57.57
N LYS A 37 -12.55 -16.50 -58.08
CA LYS A 37 -12.15 -15.35 -57.25
C LYS A 37 -13.25 -14.89 -56.29
N ASP A 38 -14.51 -14.86 -56.73
CA ASP A 38 -15.63 -14.47 -55.89
C ASP A 38 -15.95 -15.50 -54.80
N PHE A 39 -15.73 -16.79 -55.08
CA PHE A 39 -15.88 -17.87 -54.11
C PHE A 39 -14.76 -17.81 -53.06
N VAL A 40 -13.51 -17.63 -53.48
CA VAL A 40 -12.39 -17.43 -52.56
C VAL A 40 -12.55 -16.15 -51.74
N ALA A 41 -13.00 -15.04 -52.34
CA ALA A 41 -13.30 -13.81 -51.61
C ALA A 41 -14.40 -14.01 -50.57
N SER A 42 -15.42 -14.82 -50.88
CA SER A 42 -16.47 -15.20 -49.93
C SER A 42 -15.93 -16.07 -48.79
N LEU A 43 -15.06 -17.04 -49.09
CA LEU A 43 -14.38 -17.84 -48.07
C LEU A 43 -13.42 -17.00 -47.22
N TYR A 44 -12.73 -16.02 -47.80
CA TYR A 44 -11.90 -15.04 -47.07
C TYR A 44 -12.75 -14.16 -46.15
N LYS A 45 -13.97 -13.82 -46.57
CA LYS A 45 -14.93 -13.04 -45.79
C LYS A 45 -15.50 -13.83 -44.60
N ILE A 46 -15.64 -15.15 -44.75
CA ILE A 46 -16.18 -16.05 -43.71
C ILE A 46 -15.07 -16.56 -42.78
N TRP A 47 -13.90 -16.91 -43.32
CA TRP A 47 -12.81 -17.63 -42.64
C TRP A 47 -11.43 -16.97 -42.73
N GLY A 48 -11.18 -16.00 -43.61
CA GLY A 48 -9.90 -15.29 -43.76
C GLY A 48 -9.59 -14.29 -42.62
N GLY A 49 -10.16 -14.52 -41.44
CA GLY A 49 -10.05 -13.66 -40.28
C GLY A 49 -8.86 -13.95 -39.38
N GLU A 50 -7.64 -13.88 -39.92
CA GLU A 50 -6.42 -13.72 -39.12
C GLU A 50 -5.67 -12.53 -39.73
N SER A 51 -5.73 -11.29 -39.23
CA SER A 51 -5.70 -10.80 -37.86
C SER A 51 -6.69 -9.64 -37.69
N LYS A 52 -7.76 -9.86 -36.94
CA LYS A 52 -8.68 -8.79 -36.51
C LYS A 52 -8.21 -8.28 -35.16
N GLY A 53 -7.88 -7.00 -35.08
CA GLY A 53 -7.62 -6.32 -33.82
C GLY A 53 -6.17 -5.88 -33.63
N ILE A 54 -5.91 -5.38 -32.43
CA ILE A 54 -4.58 -5.09 -31.94
C ILE A 54 -3.73 -6.38 -32.00
N SER A 55 -2.42 -6.29 -32.31
CA SER A 55 -1.60 -7.51 -32.29
C SER A 55 -1.53 -8.09 -30.88
N THR A 56 -1.48 -9.41 -30.75
CA THR A 56 -1.40 -10.10 -29.44
C THR A 56 -0.25 -9.58 -28.59
N THR A 57 0.93 -9.34 -29.19
CA THR A 57 2.08 -8.74 -28.52
C THR A 57 1.80 -7.34 -27.99
N LEU A 58 1.07 -6.52 -28.74
CA LEU A 58 0.74 -5.15 -28.34
C LEU A 58 -0.33 -5.13 -27.25
N LEU A 59 -1.33 -6.01 -27.36
CA LEU A 59 -2.32 -6.24 -26.31
C LEU A 59 -1.66 -6.67 -25.00
N GLN A 60 -0.80 -7.69 -25.04
CA GLN A 60 -0.07 -8.18 -23.87
C GLN A 60 0.78 -7.07 -23.24
N ARG A 61 1.48 -6.28 -24.06
CA ARG A 61 2.29 -5.15 -23.58
C ARG A 61 1.43 -4.07 -22.90
N MET A 62 0.23 -3.78 -23.43
CA MET A 62 -0.67 -2.81 -22.82
C MET A 62 -1.32 -3.38 -21.55
N ASN A 63 -1.76 -4.64 -21.56
CA ASN A 63 -2.28 -5.33 -20.38
C ASN A 63 -1.23 -5.48 -19.27
N ALA A 64 0.06 -5.59 -19.60
CA ALA A 64 1.12 -5.64 -18.59
C ALA A 64 1.22 -4.35 -17.75
N LYS A 65 0.62 -3.24 -18.19
CA LYS A 65 0.73 -1.94 -17.52
C LYS A 65 -0.61 -1.26 -17.23
N HIS A 66 -1.64 -1.60 -17.98
CA HIS A 66 -2.89 -0.86 -17.99
C HIS A 66 -4.08 -1.76 -17.71
N ALA A 67 -5.06 -1.18 -17.02
CA ALA A 67 -6.36 -1.78 -16.83
C ALA A 67 -7.45 -0.71 -16.86
N VAL A 68 -8.63 -1.06 -17.34
CA VAL A 68 -9.82 -0.23 -17.20
C VAL A 68 -10.44 -0.54 -15.84
N VAL A 69 -10.73 0.49 -15.05
CA VAL A 69 -11.27 0.35 -13.71
C VAL A 69 -12.53 1.18 -13.56
N PHE A 70 -13.59 0.57 -13.04
CA PHE A 70 -14.79 1.26 -12.60
C PHE A 70 -14.59 1.78 -11.17
N ARG A 71 -14.34 3.08 -10.99
CA ARG A 71 -14.10 3.64 -9.65
C ARG A 71 -15.43 3.87 -8.92
N GLN A 72 -15.40 3.81 -7.59
CA GLN A 72 -16.57 3.94 -6.72
C GLN A 72 -17.41 5.21 -6.96
N GLY A 73 -16.84 6.30 -7.48
CA GLY A 73 -17.58 7.50 -7.91
C GLY A 73 -18.25 7.39 -9.29
N GLY A 74 -18.54 6.17 -9.78
CA GLY A 74 -19.26 5.92 -11.03
C GLY A 74 -18.50 6.24 -12.33
N LYS A 75 -17.20 6.53 -12.26
CA LYS A 75 -16.38 6.89 -13.44
C LYS A 75 -15.49 5.72 -13.86
N MET A 76 -15.55 5.42 -15.16
CA MET A 76 -14.59 4.54 -15.83
C MET A 76 -13.28 5.30 -16.05
N THR A 77 -12.16 4.75 -15.59
CA THR A 77 -10.82 5.35 -15.72
C THR A 77 -9.82 4.31 -16.19
N ILE A 78 -8.70 4.75 -16.77
CA ILE A 78 -7.58 3.87 -17.07
C ILE A 78 -6.57 3.95 -15.92
N MET A 79 -6.38 2.81 -15.27
CA MET A 79 -5.34 2.58 -14.29
C MET A 79 -4.04 2.23 -15.02
N THR A 80 -2.93 2.85 -14.62
CA THR A 80 -1.59 2.55 -15.12
C THR A 80 -0.67 2.24 -13.95
N GLU A 81 -0.07 1.06 -13.98
CA GLU A 81 0.93 0.60 -13.04
C GLU A 81 2.32 1.10 -13.48
N HIS A 82 3.00 1.80 -12.57
CA HIS A 82 4.42 2.14 -12.63
C HIS A 82 5.15 1.46 -11.47
N GLU A 83 6.47 1.38 -11.53
CA GLU A 83 7.29 0.68 -10.52
C GLU A 83 7.00 1.13 -9.08
N ASP A 84 6.70 2.41 -8.88
CA ASP A 84 6.49 2.99 -7.53
C ASP A 84 5.07 3.50 -7.27
N GLU A 85 4.18 3.55 -8.27
CA GLU A 85 2.85 4.15 -8.09
C GLU A 85 1.79 3.67 -9.09
N ILE A 86 0.53 3.84 -8.70
CA ILE A 86 -0.64 3.63 -9.55
C ILE A 86 -1.21 4.99 -9.97
N ARG A 87 -1.29 5.23 -11.28
CA ARG A 87 -1.87 6.44 -11.86
C ARG A 87 -3.23 6.16 -12.47
N TYR A 88 -4.12 7.15 -12.40
CA TYR A 88 -5.43 7.12 -13.06
C TYR A 88 -5.50 8.22 -14.10
N SER A 89 -5.87 7.87 -15.32
CA SER A 89 -6.04 8.81 -16.42
C SER A 89 -7.43 8.71 -17.05
N SER A 90 -7.85 9.81 -17.66
CA SER A 90 -9.03 9.80 -18.52
C SER A 90 -8.76 9.03 -19.81
N ARG A 91 -9.82 8.63 -20.53
CA ARG A 91 -9.69 8.06 -21.89
C ARG A 91 -8.92 8.99 -22.83
N TYR A 92 -9.14 10.30 -22.71
CA TYR A 92 -8.46 11.30 -23.52
C TYR A 92 -6.96 11.34 -23.24
N ASP A 93 -6.55 11.45 -21.98
CA ASP A 93 -5.13 11.53 -21.61
C ASP A 93 -4.39 10.24 -21.95
N PHE A 94 -5.03 9.08 -21.76
CA PHE A 94 -4.48 7.80 -22.20
C PHE A 94 -4.31 7.72 -23.72
N GLY A 95 -5.21 8.33 -24.48
CA GLY A 95 -5.08 8.47 -25.93
C GLY A 95 -3.83 9.22 -26.35
N MET A 96 -3.39 10.21 -25.57
CA MET A 96 -2.16 10.96 -25.82
C MET A 96 -0.88 10.14 -25.56
N LEU A 97 -0.95 9.11 -24.71
CA LEU A 97 0.17 8.18 -24.48
C LEU A 97 0.34 7.19 -25.64
N TYR A 98 -0.76 6.83 -26.31
CA TYR A 98 -0.77 5.87 -27.42
C TYR A 98 -1.49 6.41 -28.67
N PRO A 99 -1.00 7.51 -29.28
CA PRO A 99 -1.71 8.22 -30.34
C PRO A 99 -1.58 7.55 -31.72
N LYS A 100 -0.71 6.54 -31.85
CA LYS A 100 -0.42 5.89 -33.13
C LYS A 100 -1.67 5.22 -33.68
N ARG A 101 -1.98 5.44 -34.97
CA ARG A 101 -3.02 4.68 -35.66
C ARG A 101 -2.50 3.31 -36.07
N ILE A 102 -3.28 2.28 -35.78
CA ILE A 102 -3.02 0.90 -36.18
C ILE A 102 -4.18 0.39 -37.03
N GLN A 103 -3.88 -0.48 -37.98
CA GLN A 103 -4.91 -1.19 -38.73
C GLN A 103 -5.48 -2.29 -37.85
N VAL A 104 -6.80 -2.29 -37.68
CA VAL A 104 -7.51 -3.26 -36.81
C VAL A 104 -8.40 -4.21 -37.59
N ALA A 105 -8.77 -3.86 -38.83
CA ALA A 105 -9.56 -4.72 -39.70
C ALA A 105 -9.39 -4.31 -41.17
N ILE A 106 -9.96 -5.11 -42.07
CA ILE A 106 -10.17 -4.77 -43.48
C ILE A 106 -11.67 -4.90 -43.74
N THR A 107 -12.27 -3.92 -44.41
CA THR A 107 -13.69 -3.96 -44.76
C THR A 107 -13.95 -5.00 -45.85
N SER A 108 -15.22 -5.36 -46.05
CA SER A 108 -15.65 -6.22 -47.17
C SER A 108 -15.26 -5.68 -48.55
N ALA A 109 -14.95 -4.39 -48.67
CA ALA A 109 -14.47 -3.74 -49.89
C ALA A 109 -12.94 -3.60 -49.96
N GLY A 110 -12.19 -4.32 -49.10
CA GLY A 110 -10.73 -4.33 -49.10
C GLY A 110 -10.07 -3.07 -48.51
N LYS A 111 -10.83 -2.17 -47.87
CA LYS A 111 -10.27 -0.93 -47.29
C LYS A 111 -9.78 -1.18 -45.85
N PRO A 112 -8.59 -0.69 -45.47
CA PRO A 112 -8.11 -0.81 -44.10
C PRO A 112 -8.95 0.03 -43.15
N VAL A 113 -9.37 -0.58 -42.04
CA VAL A 113 -9.97 0.12 -40.91
C VAL A 113 -8.87 0.42 -39.91
N GLN A 114 -8.66 1.70 -39.62
CA GLN A 114 -7.65 2.13 -38.65
C GLN A 114 -8.30 2.73 -37.40
N LYS A 115 -7.77 2.36 -36.24
CA LYS A 115 -8.08 2.99 -34.94
C LYS A 115 -6.82 3.53 -34.29
N ILE A 116 -6.99 4.49 -33.39
CA ILE A 116 -5.91 4.88 -32.49
C ILE A 116 -5.61 3.68 -31.58
N GLN A 117 -4.34 3.42 -31.30
CA GLN A 117 -3.90 2.27 -30.51
C GLN A 117 -4.59 2.19 -29.14
N SER A 118 -4.71 3.32 -28.43
CA SER A 118 -5.45 3.40 -27.17
C SER A 118 -6.89 2.90 -27.32
N GLU A 119 -7.58 3.38 -28.35
CA GLU A 119 -8.98 3.05 -28.62
C GLU A 119 -9.16 1.58 -29.03
N ALA A 120 -8.23 1.06 -29.83
CA ALA A 120 -8.21 -0.34 -30.18
C ALA A 120 -8.05 -1.25 -28.95
N TRP A 121 -7.28 -0.83 -27.94
CA TRP A 121 -7.14 -1.57 -26.68
C TRP A 121 -8.35 -1.40 -25.75
N ILE A 122 -8.89 -0.18 -25.61
CA ILE A 122 -10.07 0.10 -24.75
C ILE A 122 -11.29 -0.71 -25.20
N GLU A 123 -11.43 -0.97 -26.50
CA GLU A 123 -12.56 -1.72 -27.06
C GLU A 123 -12.29 -3.23 -27.18
N HIS A 124 -11.10 -3.70 -26.77
CA HIS A 124 -10.74 -5.11 -26.86
C HIS A 124 -11.33 -5.92 -25.71
N ASP A 125 -11.91 -7.09 -26.01
CA ASP A 125 -12.56 -7.94 -25.00
C ASP A 125 -11.57 -8.46 -23.95
N ASP A 126 -10.38 -8.87 -24.37
CA ASP A 126 -9.32 -9.36 -23.46
C ASP A 126 -8.50 -8.24 -22.78
N ARG A 127 -8.92 -6.98 -22.84
CA ARG A 127 -8.25 -5.92 -22.06
C ARG A 127 -8.47 -6.19 -20.57
N ARG A 128 -7.49 -5.84 -19.72
CA ARG A 128 -7.71 -5.93 -18.26
C ARG A 128 -8.81 -4.99 -17.81
N PHE A 129 -9.77 -5.52 -17.06
CA PHE A 129 -10.88 -4.78 -16.51
C PHE A 129 -11.15 -5.18 -15.06
N TYR A 130 -11.45 -4.19 -14.22
CA TYR A 130 -11.84 -4.39 -12.82
C TYR A 130 -13.05 -3.53 -12.45
N TYR A 131 -13.96 -4.08 -11.64
CA TYR A 131 -15.15 -3.38 -11.14
C TYR A 131 -14.85 -2.41 -10.00
N GLY A 132 -13.61 -2.38 -9.52
CA GLY A 132 -13.14 -1.46 -8.50
C GLY A 132 -11.71 -1.77 -8.06
N ILE A 133 -11.25 -0.99 -7.08
CA ILE A 133 -9.97 -1.18 -6.39
C ILE A 133 -10.26 -1.50 -4.92
N GLN A 134 -9.41 -2.32 -4.31
CA GLN A 134 -9.48 -2.64 -2.89
C GLN A 134 -8.08 -2.88 -2.37
N LEU A 135 -7.75 -2.31 -1.21
CA LEU A 135 -6.59 -2.73 -0.44
C LEU A 135 -6.92 -4.05 0.27
N ALA A 136 -6.36 -5.16 -0.20
CA ALA A 136 -6.58 -6.49 0.37
C ALA A 136 -5.23 -7.19 0.64
N PRO A 137 -4.55 -6.82 1.75
CA PRO A 137 -3.34 -7.51 2.20
C PRO A 137 -3.68 -8.90 2.79
N PRO A 138 -2.67 -9.73 3.15
CA PRO A 138 -2.90 -11.05 3.74
C PRO A 138 -3.92 -11.00 4.89
N GLY A 139 -4.83 -11.98 4.92
CA GLY A 139 -5.96 -12.02 5.86
C GLY A 139 -7.22 -11.29 5.41
N ARG A 140 -7.17 -10.46 4.36
CA ARG A 140 -8.36 -9.81 3.77
C ARG A 140 -8.83 -10.53 2.51
N LYS A 141 -10.16 -10.66 2.39
CA LYS A 141 -10.78 -11.22 1.18
C LYS A 141 -10.92 -10.14 0.11
N LEU A 142 -10.24 -10.32 -1.01
CA LEU A 142 -10.43 -9.50 -2.20
C LEU A 142 -11.83 -9.75 -2.79
N LYS A 143 -12.54 -8.66 -3.10
CA LYS A 143 -13.83 -8.71 -3.80
C LYS A 143 -13.61 -9.28 -5.21
N LYS A 144 -14.58 -10.07 -5.68
CA LYS A 144 -14.52 -10.66 -7.02
C LYS A 144 -14.37 -9.55 -8.06
N ASP A 145 -13.46 -9.73 -9.01
CA ASP A 145 -13.22 -8.82 -10.13
C ASP A 145 -12.76 -7.40 -9.71
N TYR A 146 -12.22 -7.23 -8.48
CA TYR A 146 -11.56 -6.01 -8.02
C TYR A 146 -10.05 -6.12 -8.19
N TYR A 147 -9.39 -4.99 -8.44
CA TYR A 147 -7.95 -4.90 -8.42
C TYR A 147 -7.44 -4.79 -6.98
N ASN A 148 -6.48 -5.64 -6.61
CA ASN A 148 -5.84 -5.57 -5.30
C ASN A 148 -4.76 -4.49 -5.31
N LEU A 149 -4.90 -3.49 -4.42
CA LEU A 149 -3.88 -2.46 -4.25
C LEU A 149 -2.65 -2.99 -3.50
N TRP A 150 -2.80 -4.03 -2.67
CA TRP A 150 -1.66 -4.64 -1.99
C TRP A 150 -0.74 -5.37 -2.97
N GLN A 151 0.50 -4.90 -3.09
CA GLN A 151 1.52 -5.48 -3.98
C GLN A 151 2.54 -6.36 -3.26
N GLY A 152 2.39 -6.57 -1.94
CA GLY A 152 3.39 -7.27 -1.13
C GLY A 152 4.33 -6.32 -0.38
N PHE A 153 5.29 -6.91 0.32
CA PHE A 153 6.38 -6.17 0.94
C PHE A 153 7.44 -5.80 -0.10
N SER A 154 8.26 -4.79 0.19
CA SER A 154 9.32 -4.31 -0.70
C SER A 154 10.51 -5.28 -0.84
N VAL A 155 10.59 -6.28 0.03
CA VAL A 155 11.65 -7.28 0.07
C VAL A 155 11.06 -8.66 0.35
N GLU A 156 11.70 -9.69 -0.21
CA GLU A 156 11.41 -11.08 0.13
C GLU A 156 12.06 -11.45 1.48
N PRO A 157 11.35 -12.10 2.41
CA PRO A 157 11.89 -12.47 3.71
C PRO A 157 13.01 -13.50 3.59
N LYS A 158 14.13 -13.24 4.28
CA LYS A 158 15.28 -14.15 4.30
C LYS A 158 16.05 -14.04 5.61
N LYS A 159 16.39 -15.17 6.24
CA LYS A 159 17.27 -15.22 7.43
C LYS A 159 18.54 -14.39 7.23
N GLY A 160 18.89 -13.60 8.24
CA GLY A 160 20.08 -12.75 8.22
C GLY A 160 20.24 -12.01 9.55
N ASP A 161 20.93 -10.87 9.52
CA ASP A 161 21.21 -10.07 10.71
C ASP A 161 20.63 -8.66 10.59
N TRP A 162 19.91 -8.23 11.63
CA TRP A 162 19.40 -6.87 11.83
C TRP A 162 19.71 -6.36 13.25
N SER A 163 20.74 -6.93 13.89
CA SER A 163 21.13 -6.65 15.29
C SER A 163 21.35 -5.18 15.60
N LEU A 164 21.89 -4.38 14.66
CA LEU A 164 22.09 -2.94 14.87
C LEU A 164 20.76 -2.18 14.85
N TYR A 165 19.81 -2.60 14.00
CA TYR A 165 18.47 -2.05 14.03
C TYR A 165 17.74 -2.45 15.32
N ARG A 166 17.91 -3.68 15.81
CA ARG A 166 17.41 -4.11 17.12
C ARG A 166 18.01 -3.28 18.27
N GLN A 167 19.32 -3.00 18.21
CA GLN A 167 19.98 -2.12 19.16
C GLN A 167 19.39 -0.70 19.11
N HIS A 168 19.15 -0.16 17.91
CA HIS A 168 18.51 1.13 17.73
C HIS A 168 17.10 1.17 18.34
N LEU A 169 16.26 0.14 18.12
CA LEU A 169 14.97 0.01 18.79
C LEU A 169 15.12 -0.03 20.32
N GLY A 170 16.16 -0.68 20.83
CA GLY A 170 16.49 -0.66 22.26
C GLY A 170 16.75 0.74 22.80
N LEU A 171 17.43 1.60 22.03
CA LEU A 171 17.66 3.00 22.41
C LEU A 171 16.36 3.82 22.46
N LEU A 172 15.38 3.50 21.60
CA LEU A 172 14.07 4.14 21.59
C LEU A 172 13.24 3.87 22.85
N VAL A 173 13.66 2.90 23.66
CA VAL A 173 12.98 2.50 24.90
C VAL A 173 13.91 2.51 26.11
N LYS A 174 14.99 3.31 26.07
CA LYS A 174 16.04 3.39 27.11
C LYS A 174 16.64 2.04 27.53
N GLY A 175 16.64 1.06 26.62
CA GLY A 175 17.17 -0.28 26.87
C GLY A 175 16.31 -1.16 27.78
N VAL A 176 15.08 -0.76 28.10
CA VAL A 176 14.17 -1.56 28.94
C VAL A 176 13.72 -2.82 28.17
N PRO A 177 14.04 -4.05 28.61
CA PRO A 177 13.80 -5.25 27.83
C PRO A 177 12.31 -5.52 27.50
N ASP A 178 11.40 -5.29 28.45
CA ASP A 178 9.97 -5.50 28.21
C ASP A 178 9.38 -4.48 27.22
N HIS A 179 9.87 -3.23 27.25
CA HIS A 179 9.48 -2.22 26.28
C HIS A 179 9.98 -2.58 24.88
N LEU A 180 11.21 -3.07 24.77
CA LEU A 180 11.77 -3.53 23.50
C LEU A 180 10.97 -4.70 22.93
N ASP A 181 10.61 -5.67 23.77
CA ASP A 181 9.77 -6.81 23.38
C ASP A 181 8.37 -6.35 22.95
N TYR A 182 7.78 -5.36 23.63
CA TYR A 182 6.53 -4.73 23.22
C TYR A 182 6.65 -4.09 21.84
N VAL A 183 7.69 -3.28 21.62
CA VAL A 183 7.93 -2.61 20.33
C VAL A 183 8.07 -3.64 19.22
N ILE A 184 8.91 -4.65 19.39
CA ILE A 184 9.10 -5.70 18.36
C ILE A 184 7.80 -6.47 18.12
N SER A 185 7.04 -6.79 19.17
CA SER A 185 5.73 -7.44 19.03
C SER A 185 4.73 -6.58 18.28
N TRP A 186 4.73 -5.26 18.49
CA TRP A 186 3.88 -4.34 17.73
C TRP A 186 4.29 -4.31 16.25
N LEU A 187 5.60 -4.24 15.95
CA LEU A 187 6.12 -4.31 14.57
C LEU A 187 5.79 -5.66 13.90
N ALA A 188 5.84 -6.75 14.67
CA ALA A 188 5.49 -8.08 14.20
C ALA A 188 4.00 -8.19 13.85
N ASP A 189 3.11 -7.68 14.70
CA ASP A 189 1.67 -7.63 14.41
C ASP A 189 1.36 -6.83 13.13
N CYS A 190 2.06 -5.71 12.91
CA CYS A 190 1.91 -4.93 11.67
C CYS A 190 2.22 -5.74 10.40
N VAL A 191 3.25 -6.60 10.42
CA VAL A 191 3.63 -7.40 9.24
C VAL A 191 2.84 -8.70 9.12
N GLN A 192 2.43 -9.30 10.24
CA GLN A 192 1.65 -10.53 10.26
C GLN A 192 0.16 -10.28 9.98
N ASN A 193 -0.37 -9.16 10.47
CA ASN A 193 -1.78 -8.78 10.38
C ASN A 193 -2.01 -7.41 9.68
N PRO A 194 -1.41 -7.15 8.51
CA PRO A 194 -1.47 -5.83 7.84
C PRO A 194 -2.89 -5.37 7.46
N GLY A 195 -3.86 -6.30 7.43
CA GLY A 195 -5.26 -6.01 7.15
C GLY A 195 -6.13 -5.68 8.37
N THR A 196 -5.55 -5.68 9.57
CA THR A 196 -6.24 -5.39 10.82
C THR A 196 -5.55 -4.23 11.51
N GLN A 197 -6.28 -3.28 12.06
CA GLN A 197 -5.66 -2.18 12.80
C GLN A 197 -5.10 -2.67 14.13
N ALA A 198 -3.93 -2.17 14.52
CA ALA A 198 -3.40 -2.38 15.86
C ALA A 198 -4.32 -1.81 16.96
N GLY A 199 -5.06 -0.73 16.67
CA GLY A 199 -5.88 -0.01 17.65
C GLY A 199 -5.10 0.77 18.71
N VAL A 200 -3.76 0.73 18.63
CA VAL A 200 -2.81 1.47 19.47
C VAL A 200 -1.70 2.01 18.58
N ALA A 201 -1.38 3.29 18.71
CA ALA A 201 -0.25 3.93 18.08
C ALA A 201 1.02 3.74 18.91
N LEU A 202 2.11 3.36 18.25
CA LEU A 202 3.43 3.29 18.84
C LEU A 202 4.06 4.69 18.84
N SER A 203 4.37 5.23 20.02
CA SER A 203 4.71 6.65 20.18
C SER A 203 6.08 6.82 20.83
N PHE A 204 6.94 7.63 20.21
CA PHE A 204 8.30 7.89 20.68
C PHE A 204 8.49 9.38 21.00
N LYS A 205 8.89 9.68 22.23
CA LYS A 205 9.13 11.03 22.76
C LYS A 205 10.61 11.18 23.10
N GLY A 206 11.25 12.26 22.65
CA GLY A 206 12.65 12.56 23.00
C GLY A 206 13.24 13.66 22.12
N ARG A 207 14.51 14.00 22.28
CA ARG A 207 15.15 15.11 21.53
C ARG A 207 15.19 14.91 20.02
N MET A 208 15.38 16.00 19.28
CA MET A 208 15.71 15.92 17.86
C MET A 208 17.08 15.23 17.68
N GLY A 209 17.25 14.47 16.59
CA GLY A 209 18.53 13.82 16.26
C GLY A 209 18.78 12.46 16.93
N VAL A 210 17.88 11.97 17.79
CA VAL A 210 18.02 10.65 18.47
C VAL A 210 17.53 9.45 17.65
N GLY A 211 17.11 9.64 16.40
CA GLY A 211 16.78 8.55 15.48
C GLY A 211 15.32 8.06 15.44
N LYS A 212 14.38 8.71 16.14
CA LYS A 212 12.94 8.30 16.21
C LYS A 212 12.28 8.11 14.84
N SER A 213 12.18 9.20 14.07
CA SER A 213 11.59 9.18 12.73
C SER A 213 12.40 8.31 11.76
N THR A 214 13.71 8.20 11.98
CA THR A 214 14.60 7.35 11.18
C THR A 214 14.28 5.87 11.37
N ALA A 215 14.10 5.41 12.61
CA ALA A 215 13.71 4.04 12.90
C ALA A 215 12.38 3.68 12.24
N ALA A 216 11.39 4.56 12.38
CA ALA A 216 10.07 4.39 11.78
C ALA A 216 10.11 4.36 10.24
N LYS A 217 10.92 5.23 9.60
CA LYS A 217 11.13 5.22 8.15
C LYS A 217 11.80 3.94 7.66
N TRP A 218 12.78 3.41 8.39
CA TRP A 218 13.45 2.16 8.04
C TRP A 218 12.54 0.94 8.17
N PHE A 219 11.71 0.88 9.21
CA PHE A 219 10.65 -0.13 9.30
C PHE A 219 9.63 0.03 8.17
N GLY A 220 9.17 1.27 7.94
CA GLY A 220 8.24 1.62 6.87
C GLY A 220 8.72 1.21 5.49
N ALA A 221 10.03 1.16 5.25
CA ALA A 221 10.60 0.70 3.99
C ALA A 221 10.14 -0.72 3.62
N LEU A 222 9.81 -1.59 4.60
CA LEU A 222 9.23 -2.92 4.35
C LEU A 222 7.92 -2.87 3.57
N PHE A 223 7.12 -1.82 3.76
CA PHE A 223 5.79 -1.68 3.18
C PHE A 223 5.80 -0.97 1.83
N GLY A 224 6.95 -0.45 1.37
CA GLY A 224 7.08 0.22 0.08
C GLY A 224 6.04 1.33 -0.10
N ALA A 225 5.23 1.23 -1.16
CA ALA A 225 4.14 2.16 -1.45
C ALA A 225 3.06 2.22 -0.35
N HIS A 226 2.98 1.24 0.54
CA HIS A 226 2.01 1.19 1.65
C HIS A 226 2.50 1.89 2.93
N PHE A 227 3.71 2.46 2.92
CA PHE A 227 4.21 3.33 3.99
C PHE A 227 4.04 4.80 3.62
N MET A 228 3.64 5.61 4.61
CA MET A 228 3.44 7.03 4.45
C MET A 228 4.06 7.82 5.58
N HIS A 229 4.76 8.89 5.22
CA HIS A 229 5.25 9.87 6.16
C HIS A 229 4.38 11.13 6.11
N LEU A 230 3.64 11.36 7.19
CA LEU A 230 2.90 12.59 7.44
C LEU A 230 3.81 13.57 8.18
N ASP A 231 4.26 14.58 7.44
CA ASP A 231 5.23 15.59 7.85
C ASP A 231 4.62 17.02 7.87
N SER A 232 3.31 17.13 7.68
CA SER A 232 2.62 18.42 7.64
C SER A 232 1.14 18.28 8.00
N GLU A 233 0.61 19.31 8.66
CA GLU A 233 -0.82 19.42 9.00
C GLU A 233 -1.73 19.31 7.77
N HIS A 234 -1.34 19.91 6.64
CA HIS A 234 -2.16 19.87 5.41
C HIS A 234 -2.31 18.44 4.87
N ARG A 235 -1.32 17.55 5.04
CA ARG A 235 -1.47 16.14 4.63
C ARG A 235 -2.42 15.38 5.57
N LEU A 236 -2.52 15.79 6.83
CA LEU A 236 -3.41 15.20 7.83
C LEU A 236 -4.86 15.69 7.68
N LEU A 237 -5.07 17.00 7.56
CA LEU A 237 -6.38 17.66 7.63
C LEU A 237 -6.92 18.11 6.27
N GLY A 238 -6.12 18.04 5.21
CA GLY A 238 -6.52 18.49 3.88
C GLY A 238 -7.62 17.62 3.27
N SER A 239 -8.43 18.24 2.41
CA SER A 239 -9.56 17.61 1.69
C SER A 239 -9.14 16.49 0.72
N PHE A 240 -7.84 16.30 0.47
CA PHE A 240 -7.32 15.31 -0.48
C PHE A 240 -6.57 14.20 0.24
N ASN A 241 -7.32 13.34 0.94
CA ASN A 241 -6.79 12.19 1.68
C ASN A 241 -6.76 10.89 0.86
N ALA A 242 -6.88 10.96 -0.48
CA ALA A 242 -6.83 9.81 -1.40
C ALA A 242 -5.61 8.89 -1.21
N HIS A 243 -4.52 9.47 -0.72
CA HIS A 243 -3.30 8.75 -0.40
C HIS A 243 -3.47 7.77 0.78
N LEU A 244 -4.39 8.01 1.71
CA LEU A 244 -4.68 7.10 2.83
C LEU A 244 -5.31 5.78 2.36
N HIS A 245 -5.94 5.75 1.17
CA HIS A 245 -6.61 4.58 0.61
C HIS A 245 -5.67 3.36 0.41
N HIS A 246 -4.37 3.59 0.32
CA HIS A 246 -3.36 2.54 0.14
C HIS A 246 -2.39 2.41 1.32
N ALA A 247 -2.58 3.19 2.39
CA ALA A 247 -1.67 3.23 3.52
C ALA A 247 -1.94 2.09 4.52
N ILE A 248 -0.88 1.41 4.95
CA ILE A 248 -0.91 0.42 6.04
C ILE A 248 -0.08 0.93 7.22
N VAL A 249 1.08 1.54 6.96
CA VAL A 249 1.91 2.13 8.02
C VAL A 249 2.00 3.63 7.80
N ILE A 250 1.69 4.39 8.85
CA ILE A 250 1.81 5.84 8.86
C ILE A 250 2.77 6.28 9.95
N LEU A 251 3.79 7.03 9.56
CA LEU A 251 4.60 7.83 10.48
C LEU A 251 4.02 9.23 10.56
N ALA A 252 3.53 9.63 11.74
CA ALA A 252 3.16 11.02 12.04
C ALA A 252 4.31 11.71 12.79
N ASP A 253 4.95 12.68 12.13
CA ASP A 253 6.02 13.49 12.72
C ASP A 253 5.45 14.75 13.41
N GLU A 254 6.30 15.46 14.16
CA GLU A 254 5.93 16.58 15.03
C GLU A 254 5.10 17.67 14.35
N ALA A 255 5.35 17.93 13.08
CA ALA A 255 4.63 18.93 12.28
C ALA A 255 3.12 18.65 12.14
N VAL A 256 2.69 17.41 12.37
CA VAL A 256 1.27 17.01 12.37
C VAL A 256 0.54 17.55 13.60
N TRP A 257 1.27 17.79 14.70
CA TRP A 257 0.73 18.17 16.00
C TRP A 257 0.58 19.68 16.22
N ALA A 258 1.29 20.48 15.42
CA ALA A 258 1.10 21.95 15.39
C ALA A 258 -0.36 22.36 15.11
N ALA A 259 -1.15 21.45 14.53
CA ALA A 259 -2.59 21.56 14.26
C ALA A 259 -3.52 21.60 15.50
N GLY A 260 -2.97 21.44 16.70
CA GLY A 260 -3.72 21.48 17.96
C GLY A 260 -4.79 20.39 18.07
N LYS A 261 -5.96 20.73 18.64
CA LYS A 261 -7.04 19.76 18.95
C LYS A 261 -7.61 19.06 17.71
N GLN A 262 -7.64 19.73 16.56
CA GLN A 262 -8.21 19.17 15.33
C GLN A 262 -7.32 18.05 14.77
N GLY A 263 -6.00 18.26 14.72
CA GLY A 263 -5.05 17.24 14.29
C GLY A 263 -5.09 16.00 15.18
N LEU A 264 -5.10 16.18 16.49
CA LEU A 264 -5.24 15.09 17.46
C LEU A 264 -6.55 14.31 17.28
N GLY A 265 -7.66 14.99 16.96
CA GLY A 265 -8.93 14.33 16.62
C GLY A 265 -8.86 13.49 15.36
N ALA A 266 -8.16 13.96 14.32
CA ALA A 266 -7.95 13.20 13.08
C ALA A 266 -7.07 11.95 13.31
N LEU A 267 -5.98 12.08 14.06
CA LEU A 267 -5.10 10.94 14.39
C LEU A 267 -5.86 9.88 15.19
N LYS A 268 -6.65 10.29 16.18
CA LYS A 268 -7.50 9.36 16.94
C LYS A 268 -8.45 8.57 16.05
N ARG A 269 -9.06 9.22 15.07
CA ARG A 269 -9.95 8.53 14.13
C ARG A 269 -9.17 7.48 13.33
N MET A 270 -8.00 7.83 12.81
CA MET A 270 -7.15 6.87 12.10
C MET A 270 -6.68 5.69 12.96
N ILE A 271 -6.49 5.88 14.27
CA ILE A 271 -6.06 4.80 15.17
C ILE A 271 -7.20 3.82 15.49
N THR A 272 -8.45 4.30 15.60
CA THR A 272 -9.53 3.51 16.25
C THR A 272 -10.81 3.32 15.45
N GLU A 273 -11.08 4.12 14.42
CA GLU A 273 -12.28 3.94 13.60
C GLU A 273 -12.08 2.79 12.62
N ASP A 274 -13.10 1.95 12.44
CA ASP A 274 -13.07 0.80 11.54
C ASP A 274 -12.98 1.21 10.05
N THR A 275 -13.44 2.42 9.72
CA THR A 275 -13.47 2.95 8.35
C THR A 275 -12.95 4.39 8.28
N LEU A 276 -12.48 4.76 7.09
CA LEU A 276 -12.05 6.11 6.75
C LEU A 276 -12.86 6.62 5.56
N SER A 277 -13.35 7.85 5.67
CA SER A 277 -13.91 8.58 4.53
C SER A 277 -12.77 9.17 3.70
N ILE A 278 -12.68 8.79 2.44
CA ILE A 278 -11.69 9.25 1.48
C ILE A 278 -12.39 10.16 0.46
N GLU A 279 -11.80 11.33 0.18
CA GLU A 279 -12.30 12.30 -0.80
C GLU A 279 -11.30 12.45 -1.97
N PRO A 280 -11.42 11.62 -3.02
CA PRO A 280 -10.56 11.74 -4.20
C PRO A 280 -10.94 12.96 -5.03
N LYS A 281 -9.94 13.65 -5.59
CA LYS A 281 -10.17 14.83 -6.42
C LYS A 281 -11.12 14.54 -7.59
N GLY A 282 -12.23 15.29 -7.65
CA GLY A 282 -13.21 15.21 -8.73
C GLY A 282 -14.08 13.94 -8.72
N LEU A 283 -14.14 13.27 -7.57
CA LEU A 283 -15.05 12.15 -7.27
C LEU A 283 -15.79 12.42 -5.95
N ASP A 284 -16.88 11.69 -5.75
CA ASP A 284 -17.59 11.66 -4.48
C ASP A 284 -16.76 10.98 -3.39
N VAL A 285 -17.08 11.31 -2.14
CA VAL A 285 -16.50 10.68 -0.95
C VAL A 285 -16.82 9.20 -0.94
N ILE A 286 -15.82 8.38 -0.62
CA ILE A 286 -15.92 6.92 -0.51
C ILE A 286 -15.52 6.49 0.90
N GLU A 287 -16.12 5.42 1.41
CA GLU A 287 -15.69 4.80 2.65
C GLU A 287 -14.81 3.58 2.37
N VAL A 288 -13.70 3.48 3.11
CA VAL A 288 -12.78 2.34 3.04
C VAL A 288 -12.48 1.78 4.41
N ASP A 289 -12.17 0.49 4.46
CA ASP A 289 -11.68 -0.15 5.67
C ASP A 289 -10.40 0.55 6.14
N ASN A 290 -10.33 0.87 7.42
CA ASN A 290 -9.13 1.39 8.03
C ASN A 290 -8.20 0.21 8.37
N MET A 291 -6.97 0.23 7.86
CA MET A 291 -5.94 -0.80 8.12
C MET A 291 -4.65 -0.16 8.67
N ILE A 292 -4.75 1.07 9.17
CA ILE A 292 -3.59 1.88 9.53
C ILE A 292 -2.97 1.40 10.84
N HIS A 293 -1.65 1.24 10.80
CA HIS A 293 -0.74 1.13 11.92
C HIS A 293 0.03 2.44 12.04
N MET A 294 -0.12 3.11 13.18
CA MET A 294 0.43 4.44 13.37
C MET A 294 1.66 4.42 14.26
N ILE A 295 2.75 4.99 13.76
CA ILE A 295 3.93 5.36 14.54
C ILE A 295 3.94 6.87 14.69
N VAL A 296 4.14 7.37 15.90
CA VAL A 296 4.20 8.80 16.16
C VAL A 296 5.56 9.16 16.75
N CYS A 297 6.18 10.20 16.22
CA CYS A 297 7.39 10.78 16.78
C CYS A 297 7.13 12.23 17.17
N SER A 298 7.56 12.63 18.38
CA SER A 298 7.51 14.03 18.80
C SER A 298 8.68 14.37 19.74
N ASN A 299 8.93 15.66 19.91
CA ASN A 299 9.94 16.16 20.83
C ASN A 299 9.45 16.21 22.28
N GLU A 300 10.32 16.64 23.19
CA GLU A 300 10.12 16.54 24.66
C GLU A 300 8.85 17.28 25.16
N ASP A 301 8.37 18.30 24.44
CA ASP A 301 7.18 19.07 24.82
C ASP A 301 5.85 18.39 24.43
N TRP A 302 5.88 17.12 24.00
CA TRP A 302 4.66 16.40 23.65
C TRP A 302 3.71 16.29 24.85
N PHE A 303 2.62 17.05 24.77
CA PHE A 303 1.46 16.98 25.64
C PHE A 303 0.31 16.23 24.98
N VAL A 304 0.18 14.91 25.21
CA VAL A 304 -1.14 14.28 25.07
C VAL A 304 -2.01 14.90 26.15
N PRO A 305 -3.06 15.68 25.84
CA PRO A 305 -3.71 16.47 26.86
C PRO A 305 -4.46 15.58 27.88
N ARG A 306 -4.50 16.04 29.13
CA ARG A 306 -4.98 15.42 30.40
C ARG A 306 -6.35 14.68 30.40
N HIS A 307 -7.10 14.64 29.29
CA HIS A 307 -8.45 14.05 29.18
C HIS A 307 -8.60 13.13 27.96
N PHE A 308 -7.51 12.84 27.24
CA PHE A 308 -7.56 12.24 25.93
C PHE A 308 -7.21 10.76 25.99
N ASP A 309 -8.24 9.89 26.04
CA ASP A 309 -8.22 8.42 25.83
C ASP A 309 -6.83 7.78 25.59
N GLU A 310 -5.98 7.77 26.63
CA GLU A 310 -4.53 7.48 26.59
C GLU A 310 -4.24 6.04 26.19
N ARG A 311 -5.23 5.15 26.31
CA ARG A 311 -5.19 3.75 25.87
C ARG A 311 -4.90 3.53 24.38
N ARG A 312 -4.86 4.60 23.58
CA ARG A 312 -4.56 4.57 22.14
C ARG A 312 -3.10 4.86 21.82
N PHE A 313 -2.28 5.26 22.79
CA PHE A 313 -0.88 5.65 22.57
C PHE A 313 0.02 4.90 23.55
N ALA A 314 0.87 4.00 23.03
CA ALA A 314 1.95 3.40 23.82
C ALA A 314 3.17 4.33 23.71
N ILE A 315 3.44 5.11 24.78
CA ILE A 315 4.43 6.19 24.76
C ILE A 315 5.74 5.73 25.41
N PHE A 316 6.82 5.80 24.64
CA PHE A 316 8.18 5.47 25.08
C PHE A 316 9.10 6.69 25.01
N GLU A 317 9.86 6.90 26.08
CA GLU A 317 10.92 7.90 26.10
C GLU A 317 12.19 7.36 25.46
N VAL A 318 12.79 8.16 24.59
CA VAL A 318 13.95 7.79 23.80
C VAL A 318 15.24 8.27 24.47
N SER A 319 16.27 7.42 24.48
CA SER A 319 17.60 7.78 24.97
C SER A 319 18.29 8.80 24.05
N ASP A 320 18.99 9.76 24.65
CA ASP A 320 19.84 10.73 23.99
C ASP A 320 21.28 10.24 23.72
N LYS A 321 21.59 8.99 24.11
CA LYS A 321 22.95 8.41 24.04
C LYS A 321 23.62 8.48 22.66
N HIS A 322 22.84 8.37 21.59
CA HIS A 322 23.31 8.42 20.20
C HIS A 322 22.72 9.63 19.45
N GLN A 323 22.46 10.73 20.16
CA GLN A 323 22.00 11.97 19.52
C GLN A 323 23.04 12.44 18.49
N GLU A 324 22.59 12.62 17.24
CA GLU A 324 23.43 13.04 16.10
C GLU A 324 24.62 12.11 15.80
N ASP A 325 24.55 10.85 16.23
CA ASP A 325 25.58 9.85 15.94
C ASP A 325 25.47 9.31 14.51
N HIS A 326 26.07 10.05 13.58
CA HIS A 326 26.07 9.71 12.16
C HIS A 326 26.77 8.39 11.84
N GLU A 327 27.77 7.98 12.63
CA GLU A 327 28.49 6.73 12.43
C GLU A 327 27.58 5.53 12.77
N PHE A 328 26.94 5.57 13.94
CA PHE A 328 25.99 4.55 14.35
C PHE A 328 24.81 4.43 13.37
N PHE A 329 24.15 5.54 13.03
CA PHE A 329 23.03 5.51 12.09
C PHE A 329 23.45 5.10 10.67
N GLY A 330 24.67 5.45 10.26
CA GLY A 330 25.26 5.00 9.01
C GLY A 330 25.46 3.49 8.97
N ALA A 331 25.98 2.91 10.06
CA ALA A 331 26.15 1.46 10.20
C ALA A 331 24.80 0.72 10.18
N VAL A 332 23.78 1.22 10.88
CA VAL A 332 22.44 0.60 10.88
C VAL A 332 21.82 0.65 9.48
N LYS A 333 21.91 1.80 8.80
CA LYS A 333 21.43 1.95 7.42
C LYS A 333 22.15 0.98 6.47
N LYS A 334 23.47 0.85 6.61
CA LYS A 334 24.26 -0.09 5.80
C LYS A 334 23.78 -1.53 6.01
N GLN A 335 23.61 -1.95 7.27
CA GLN A 335 23.10 -3.29 7.60
C GLN A 335 21.75 -3.55 6.92
N LEU A 336 20.81 -2.63 7.05
CA LEU A 336 19.47 -2.80 6.52
C LEU A 336 19.43 -2.85 4.98
N PHE A 337 20.06 -1.89 4.31
CA PHE A 337 19.84 -1.66 2.88
C PHE A 337 20.94 -2.25 1.98
N GLN A 338 22.11 -2.62 2.52
CA GLN A 338 23.24 -3.13 1.73
C GLN A 338 23.64 -4.57 2.10
N GLU A 339 23.39 -4.99 3.35
CA GLU A 339 23.83 -6.30 3.87
C GLU A 339 22.67 -7.30 4.01
N GLY A 340 21.46 -6.92 3.58
CA GLY A 340 20.27 -7.77 3.62
C GLY A 340 19.50 -7.73 4.94
N GLY A 341 19.83 -6.80 5.85
CA GLY A 341 19.18 -6.68 7.16
C GLY A 341 17.68 -6.37 7.07
N LEU A 342 17.20 -5.71 6.02
CA LEU A 342 15.78 -5.46 5.84
C LEU A 342 14.98 -6.76 5.57
N ALA A 343 15.53 -7.67 4.75
CA ALA A 343 14.95 -8.99 4.50
C ALA A 343 14.99 -9.88 5.76
N ALA A 344 16.06 -9.74 6.56
CA ALA A 344 16.20 -10.41 7.85
C ALA A 344 15.19 -9.93 8.88
N LEU A 345 14.99 -8.61 8.97
CA LEU A 345 13.97 -8.00 9.81
C LEU A 345 12.58 -8.55 9.45
N LEU A 346 12.22 -8.57 8.16
CA LEU A 346 10.92 -9.11 7.74
C LEU A 346 10.76 -10.59 8.09
N TYR A 347 11.81 -11.39 7.86
CA TYR A 347 11.81 -12.82 8.20
C TYR A 347 11.52 -13.04 9.69
N ASP A 348 12.28 -12.38 10.56
CA ASP A 348 12.15 -12.56 12.01
C ASP A 348 10.81 -12.01 12.53
N LEU A 349 10.31 -10.90 11.98
CA LEU A 349 9.01 -10.34 12.36
C LEU A 349 7.85 -11.24 11.93
N LEU A 350 7.92 -11.90 10.77
CA LEU A 350 6.90 -12.87 10.33
C LEU A 350 6.89 -14.15 11.19
N GLU A 351 8.04 -14.56 11.74
CA GLU A 351 8.14 -15.72 12.64
C GLU A 351 7.96 -15.36 14.13
N TRP A 352 7.87 -14.07 14.45
CA TRP A 352 7.79 -13.58 15.82
C TRP A 352 6.52 -14.08 16.52
N LYS A 353 6.66 -14.62 17.73
CA LYS A 353 5.52 -15.15 18.49
C LYS A 353 4.75 -14.04 19.19
N LEU A 354 3.56 -13.72 18.68
CA LEU A 354 2.65 -12.76 19.30
C LEU A 354 1.88 -13.40 20.47
N THR A 355 2.44 -13.33 21.67
CA THR A 355 1.80 -13.84 22.91
C THR A 355 1.17 -12.75 23.76
N ARG A 356 1.47 -11.47 23.49
CA ARG A 356 1.03 -10.33 24.29
C ARG A 356 -0.19 -9.63 23.66
N ASN A 357 -1.04 -9.07 24.51
CA ASN A 357 -2.12 -8.19 24.07
C ASN A 357 -1.57 -6.78 23.88
N LEU A 358 -1.42 -6.34 22.63
CA LEU A 358 -0.86 -5.03 22.29
C LEU A 358 -1.72 -3.85 22.78
N ARG A 359 -2.99 -4.06 23.14
CA ARG A 359 -3.81 -3.03 23.79
C ARG A 359 -3.46 -2.81 25.27
N ARG A 360 -2.58 -3.66 25.83
CA ARG A 360 -2.01 -3.53 27.17
C ARG A 360 -0.52 -3.28 27.02
N PHE A 361 -0.15 -2.02 26.87
CA PHE A 361 1.25 -1.62 26.82
C PHE A 361 1.87 -1.52 28.23
N PRO A 362 3.21 -1.65 28.34
CA PRO A 362 3.91 -1.49 29.61
C PRO A 362 3.71 -0.10 30.21
N ASP A 363 3.72 -0.02 31.54
CA ASP A 363 3.79 1.26 32.25
C ASP A 363 5.18 1.87 32.04
N THR A 364 5.22 3.05 31.42
CA THR A 364 6.44 3.83 31.22
C THR A 364 6.52 4.97 32.24
N GLU A 365 7.72 5.48 32.54
CA GLU A 365 7.90 6.67 33.39
C GLU A 365 7.00 7.84 32.93
N GLU A 366 6.88 8.04 31.62
CA GLU A 366 5.98 9.03 31.04
C GLU A 366 4.51 8.70 31.30
N SER A 367 4.09 7.43 31.20
CA SER A 367 2.73 7.03 31.57
C SER A 367 2.44 7.30 33.05
N GLU A 368 3.42 7.13 33.95
CA GLU A 368 3.30 7.44 35.37
C GLU A 368 3.28 8.96 35.64
N ARG A 369 4.12 9.73 34.95
CA ARG A 369 4.09 11.20 34.98
C ARG A 369 2.75 11.73 34.47
N GLN A 370 2.20 11.16 33.40
CA GLN A 370 0.88 11.52 32.88
C GLN A 370 -0.23 11.14 33.86
N LYS A 371 -0.16 9.97 34.50
CA LYS A 371 -1.07 9.59 35.62
C LYS A 371 -1.00 10.58 36.79
N THR A 372 0.19 11.09 37.10
CA THR A 372 0.40 12.10 38.14
C THR A 372 -0.18 13.46 37.74
N HIS A 373 0.03 13.90 36.50
CA HIS A 373 -0.52 15.16 35.98
C HIS A 373 -2.03 15.12 35.68
N THR A 374 -2.66 13.94 35.72
CA THR A 374 -4.12 13.71 35.61
C THR A 374 -4.80 13.55 36.96
N MET A 375 -4.05 13.56 38.07
CA MET A 375 -4.60 13.56 39.40
C MET A 375 -5.36 14.86 39.67
N SER A 376 -6.50 14.77 40.36
CA SER A 376 -7.11 15.97 40.95
C SER A 376 -6.15 16.56 41.99
N ALA A 377 -6.24 17.86 42.29
CA ALA A 377 -5.36 18.51 43.28
C ALA A 377 -5.26 17.74 44.62
N LYS A 378 -6.34 17.04 45.01
CA LYS A 378 -6.35 16.15 46.19
C LYS A 378 -5.49 14.90 46.02
N HIS A 379 -5.56 14.25 44.85
CA HIS A 379 -4.74 13.06 44.56
C HIS A 379 -3.28 13.42 44.30
N GLU A 380 -3.03 14.57 43.66
CA GLU A 380 -1.68 15.11 43.40
C GLU A 380 -0.96 15.39 44.73
N TRP A 381 -1.66 16.05 45.67
CA TRP A 381 -1.16 16.26 47.03
C TRP A 381 -0.84 14.94 47.75
N TRP A 382 -1.72 13.93 47.68
CA TRP A 382 -1.45 12.62 48.30
C TRP A 382 -0.25 11.89 47.67
N TYR A 383 -0.09 11.98 46.35
CA TYR A 383 1.02 11.38 45.64
C TYR A 383 2.35 12.04 46.03
N GLU A 384 2.40 13.37 46.12
CA GLU A 384 3.58 14.10 46.59
C GLU A 384 3.96 13.73 48.03
N GLN A 385 2.98 13.57 48.94
CA GLN A 385 3.24 13.12 50.31
C GLN A 385 3.80 11.69 50.36
N LEU A 386 3.26 10.79 49.55
CA LEU A 386 3.72 9.39 49.49
C LEU A 386 5.12 9.26 48.88
N ILE A 387 5.46 10.06 47.88
CA ILE A 387 6.79 10.05 47.23
C ILE A 387 7.85 10.77 48.04
N SER A 388 7.53 11.92 48.63
CA SER A 388 8.48 12.68 49.42
C SER A 388 8.94 11.93 50.68
N GLY A 389 8.15 10.94 51.14
CA GLY A 389 8.44 10.17 52.35
C GLY A 389 8.44 11.03 53.62
N ALA A 390 7.90 12.25 53.55
CA ALA A 390 7.84 13.15 54.68
C ALA A 390 6.83 12.63 55.72
N PRO A 391 7.20 12.55 57.01
CA PRO A 391 6.24 12.23 58.05
C PRO A 391 5.16 13.31 58.11
N TRP A 392 3.92 12.88 58.31
CA TRP A 392 2.76 13.77 58.42
C TRP A 392 2.98 14.76 59.58
N LEU A 393 3.15 16.04 59.27
CA LEU A 393 3.15 17.10 60.27
C LEU A 393 1.70 17.39 60.64
N ASP A 394 1.38 17.28 61.93
CA ASP A 394 0.04 17.53 62.44
C ASP A 394 -0.37 18.96 62.09
N ALA A 395 -1.65 19.21 61.81
CA ALA A 395 -2.13 20.52 61.33
C ALA A 395 -1.84 21.67 62.31
N GLN A 396 -1.45 21.35 63.54
CA GLN A 396 -1.03 22.29 64.59
C GLN A 396 0.45 22.72 64.49
N GLU A 397 1.24 22.09 63.61
CA GLU A 397 2.68 22.38 63.42
C GLU A 397 2.97 23.16 62.12
N LEU A 398 1.94 23.53 61.36
CA LEU A 398 2.08 24.45 60.23
C LEU A 398 2.07 25.91 60.74
N PRO A 399 3.04 26.76 60.34
CA PRO A 399 3.20 28.12 60.86
C PRO A 399 2.06 29.09 60.49
#